data_AF-A0A7S2FRX6-F1
#
_entry.id   AF-A0A7S2FRX6-F1
#
_cell.length_a   1.000
_cell.length_b   1.000
_cell.length_c   1.000
_cell.angle_alpha   90.00
_cell.angle_beta   90.00
_cell.angle_gamma   90.00
#
_symmetry.space_group_name_H-M   'P 1'
#
loop_
_entity.id
_entity.type
_entity.pdbx_description
1 polymer ?
#
loop_
_entity_poly.entity_id
_entity_poly.type
_entity_poly.pdbx_seq_one_letter_code
_entity_poly.pdbx_strand_id
1 'polypeptide(L)'
;PAKPKPELSPTWMFNSALISSPVDLSSLVTLSLEDPSAILNEVGLLNKMVDKVLNAKNSKRVDKDTRLDVLQILANVATTEDEMEKEKVRKVLAGVGEWFEKYMESQELSPSRHGKRV
;
A
#
# COMPACT_ATOMS: atom_id res chain seq x y z
N PRO A 1 34.18 -8.43 -15.24
CA PRO A 1 32.94 -8.62 -14.45
C PRO A 1 32.26 -7.27 -14.16
N ALA A 2 31.06 -7.05 -14.70
CA ALA A 2 30.24 -5.92 -14.29
C ALA A 2 29.90 -6.08 -12.80
N LYS A 3 30.13 -5.05 -11.98
CA LYS A 3 29.69 -5.06 -10.58
C LYS A 3 28.16 -5.16 -10.58
N PRO A 4 27.55 -6.00 -9.74
CA PRO A 4 26.11 -6.03 -9.61
C PRO A 4 25.63 -4.61 -9.29
N LYS A 5 24.60 -4.15 -10.01
CA LYS A 5 23.97 -2.86 -9.71
C LYS A 5 23.51 -2.90 -8.24
N PRO A 6 23.75 -1.86 -7.44
CA PRO A 6 23.21 -1.80 -6.10
C PRO A 6 21.68 -1.78 -6.22
N GLU A 7 21.05 -2.87 -5.80
CA GLU A 7 19.61 -2.98 -5.71
C GLU A 7 19.16 -2.16 -4.49
N LEU A 8 18.29 -1.18 -4.73
CA LEU A 8 17.81 -0.31 -3.67
C LEU A 8 16.85 -1.09 -2.78
N SER A 9 17.01 -0.99 -1.47
CA SER A 9 16.11 -1.71 -0.56
C SER A 9 14.66 -1.20 -0.70
N PRO A 10 13.65 -2.05 -0.51
CA PRO A 10 12.25 -1.62 -0.60
C PRO A 10 11.91 -0.48 0.37
N THR A 11 12.52 -0.46 1.56
CA THR A 11 12.39 0.66 2.49
C THR A 11 12.94 1.97 1.91
N TRP A 12 14.06 1.93 1.18
CA TRP A 12 14.61 3.11 0.51
C TRP A 12 13.68 3.58 -0.61
N MET A 13 13.20 2.65 -1.44
CA MET A 13 12.24 2.96 -2.52
C MET A 13 10.99 3.65 -1.96
N PHE A 14 10.46 3.15 -0.85
CA PHE A 14 9.29 3.74 -0.19
C PHE A 14 9.57 5.14 0.36
N ASN A 15 10.70 5.34 1.04
CA ASN A 15 11.05 6.66 1.56
C ASN A 15 11.24 7.69 0.44
N SER A 16 11.85 7.28 -0.67
CA SER A 16 12.01 8.12 -1.86
C SER A 16 10.66 8.47 -2.49
N ALA A 17 9.75 7.48 -2.61
CA ALA A 17 8.38 7.71 -3.06
C ALA A 17 7.64 8.75 -2.20
N LEU A 18 7.79 8.69 -0.87
CA LEU A 18 7.15 9.66 0.03
C LEU A 18 7.67 11.10 -0.11
N ILE A 19 8.78 11.33 -0.82
CA ILE A 19 9.29 12.67 -1.13
C ILE A 19 8.72 13.18 -2.46
N SER A 20 8.30 12.29 -3.36
CA SER A 20 7.64 12.67 -4.62
C SER A 20 6.25 13.29 -4.40
N SER A 21 5.77 14.07 -5.38
CA SER A 21 4.43 14.67 -5.36
C SER A 21 3.86 14.68 -6.78
N PRO A 22 2.86 13.83 -7.11
CA PRO A 22 2.19 12.86 -6.22
C PRO A 22 3.14 11.75 -5.75
N VAL A 23 2.77 11.05 -4.67
CA VAL A 23 3.52 9.88 -4.21
C VAL A 23 3.43 8.78 -5.27
N ASP A 24 4.57 8.27 -5.72
CA ASP A 24 4.63 7.20 -6.74
C ASP A 24 5.14 5.89 -6.13
N LEU A 25 4.26 4.88 -6.06
CA LEU A 25 4.58 3.54 -5.56
C LEU A 25 4.77 2.50 -6.67
N SER A 26 4.75 2.90 -7.96
CA SER A 26 4.81 1.99 -9.11
C SER A 26 5.95 0.97 -9.03
N SER A 27 7.14 1.41 -8.63
CA SER A 27 8.31 0.53 -8.50
C SER A 27 8.13 -0.52 -7.39
N LEU A 28 7.42 -0.18 -6.31
CA LEU A 28 7.11 -1.12 -5.22
C LEU A 28 5.96 -2.04 -5.60
N VAL A 29 4.99 -1.58 -6.40
CA VAL A 29 3.94 -2.42 -6.96
C VAL A 29 4.56 -3.49 -7.86
N THR A 30 5.46 -3.11 -8.78
CA THR A 30 6.20 -4.06 -9.62
C THR A 30 7.01 -5.04 -8.78
N LEU A 31 7.78 -4.53 -7.80
CA LEU A 31 8.57 -5.40 -6.93
C LEU A 31 7.71 -6.39 -6.15
N SER A 32 6.55 -5.95 -5.63
CA SER A 32 5.64 -6.82 -4.88
C SER A 32 5.09 -7.97 -5.72
N LEU A 33 4.99 -7.77 -7.04
CA LEU A 33 4.53 -8.78 -7.98
C LEU A 33 5.66 -9.75 -8.36
N GLU A 34 6.87 -9.24 -8.56
CA GLU A 34 8.03 -10.01 -9.03
C GLU A 34 8.74 -10.77 -7.89
N ASP A 35 8.91 -10.12 -6.74
CA ASP A 35 9.56 -10.66 -5.53
C ASP A 35 8.85 -10.14 -4.26
N PRO A 36 7.69 -10.71 -3.90
CA PRO A 36 6.97 -10.34 -2.67
C PRO A 36 7.80 -10.58 -1.40
N SER A 37 8.71 -11.55 -1.41
CA SER A 37 9.57 -11.86 -0.26
C SER A 37 10.55 -10.73 0.05
N ALA A 38 11.06 -10.01 -0.95
CA ALA A 38 11.87 -8.81 -0.72
C ALA A 38 11.16 -7.77 0.17
N ILE A 39 9.84 -7.59 -0.03
CA ILE A 39 9.02 -6.68 0.79
C ILE A 39 8.73 -7.27 2.17
N LEU A 40 8.42 -8.56 2.26
CA LEU A 40 8.10 -9.24 3.53
C LEU A 40 9.28 -9.33 4.50
N ASN A 41 10.50 -9.34 3.95
CA ASN A 41 11.75 -9.34 4.71
C ASN A 41 12.13 -7.96 5.26
N GLU A 42 11.51 -6.89 4.76
CA GLU A 42 11.76 -5.52 5.24
C GLU A 42 10.94 -5.22 6.51
N VAL A 43 11.67 -5.12 7.63
CA VAL A 43 11.08 -4.98 8.96
C VAL A 43 10.24 -3.70 9.06
N GLY A 44 8.93 -3.89 9.23
CA GLY A 44 7.96 -2.81 9.47
C GLY A 44 7.59 -1.99 8.24
N LEU A 45 8.05 -2.37 7.04
CA LEU A 45 7.72 -1.64 5.82
C LEU A 45 6.21 -1.63 5.53
N LEU A 46 5.55 -2.80 5.60
CA LEU A 46 4.12 -2.91 5.36
C LEU A 46 3.28 -2.07 6.34
N ASN A 47 3.65 -2.05 7.63
CA ASN A 47 3.01 -1.17 8.62
C ASN A 47 3.19 0.30 8.26
N LYS A 48 4.40 0.71 7.84
CA LYS A 48 4.65 2.10 7.40
C LYS A 48 3.82 2.47 6.18
N MET A 49 3.63 1.55 5.22
CA MET A 49 2.77 1.79 4.05
C MET A 49 1.32 2.02 4.47
N VAL A 50 0.79 1.16 5.35
CA VAL A 50 -0.56 1.34 5.89
C VAL A 50 -0.69 2.66 6.65
N ASP A 51 0.21 2.97 7.57
CA ASP A 51 0.10 4.17 8.40
C ASP A 51 0.30 5.49 7.62
N LYS A 52 1.31 5.53 6.75
CA LYS A 52 1.72 6.78 6.08
C LYS A 52 0.99 7.05 4.77
N VAL A 53 0.38 6.04 4.15
CA VAL A 53 -0.31 6.17 2.87
C VAL A 53 -1.79 5.82 3.04
N LEU A 54 -2.10 4.59 3.44
CA LEU A 54 -3.49 4.15 3.50
C LEU A 54 -4.30 4.96 4.54
N ASN A 55 -3.80 5.03 5.77
CA ASN A 55 -4.38 5.77 6.90
C ASN A 55 -3.90 7.22 6.99
N ALA A 56 -3.30 7.76 5.92
CA ALA A 56 -2.80 9.13 5.90
C ALA A 56 -3.92 10.15 6.16
N LYS A 57 -3.79 10.93 7.24
CA LYS A 57 -4.73 12.01 7.60
C LYS A 57 -4.68 13.19 6.62
N ASN A 58 -3.58 13.33 5.86
CA ASN A 58 -3.37 14.43 4.92
C ASN A 58 -3.42 13.90 3.47
N SER A 59 -4.57 14.07 2.82
CA SER A 59 -4.84 13.59 1.46
C SER A 59 -4.23 14.45 0.34
N LYS A 60 -3.55 15.56 0.65
CA LYS A 60 -3.03 16.46 -0.41
C LYS A 60 -1.91 15.83 -1.24
N ARG A 61 -1.18 14.85 -0.70
CA ARG A 61 -0.07 14.16 -1.38
C ARG A 61 -0.35 12.70 -1.69
N VAL A 62 -1.32 12.12 -0.98
CA VAL A 62 -1.73 10.73 -1.12
C VAL A 62 -3.15 10.74 -1.66
N ASP A 63 -3.26 10.47 -2.96
CA ASP A 63 -4.53 10.36 -3.64
C ASP A 63 -5.12 8.95 -3.50
N LYS A 64 -6.27 8.73 -4.14
CA LYS A 64 -6.95 7.44 -4.12
C LYS A 64 -6.09 6.36 -4.78
N ASP A 65 -5.40 6.67 -5.87
CA ASP A 65 -4.62 5.71 -6.65
C ASP A 65 -3.41 5.22 -5.86
N THR A 66 -2.71 6.13 -5.17
CA THR A 66 -1.61 5.77 -4.25
C THR A 66 -2.07 4.82 -3.13
N ARG A 67 -3.31 4.97 -2.65
CA ARG A 67 -3.88 4.04 -1.65
C ARG A 67 -4.21 2.68 -2.25
N LEU A 68 -4.70 2.65 -3.49
CA LEU A 68 -4.92 1.40 -4.23
C LEU A 68 -3.60 0.67 -4.48
N ASP A 69 -2.50 1.39 -4.74
CA ASP A 69 -1.17 0.79 -4.88
C ASP A 69 -0.75 0.03 -3.60
N VAL A 70 -0.99 0.61 -2.42
CA VAL A 70 -0.72 -0.09 -1.15
C VAL A 70 -1.59 -1.33 -0.98
N LEU A 71 -2.87 -1.26 -1.33
CA LEU A 71 -3.76 -2.43 -1.30
C LEU A 71 -3.30 -3.52 -2.28
N GLN A 72 -2.82 -3.12 -3.47
CA GLN A 72 -2.27 -4.06 -4.45
C GLN A 72 -0.99 -4.72 -3.94
N ILE A 73 -0.07 -3.95 -3.34
CA ILE A 73 1.14 -4.49 -2.71
C ILE A 73 0.76 -5.51 -1.62
N LEU A 74 -0.20 -5.16 -0.74
CA LEU A 74 -0.70 -6.06 0.30
C LEU A 74 -1.32 -7.34 -0.28
N ALA A 75 -2.07 -7.24 -1.37
CA ALA A 75 -2.64 -8.40 -2.05
C ALA A 75 -1.56 -9.32 -2.63
N ASN A 76 -0.52 -8.74 -3.24
CA ASN A 76 0.58 -9.51 -3.82
C ASN A 76 1.41 -10.23 -2.75
N VAL A 77 1.69 -9.60 -1.60
CA VAL A 77 2.45 -10.25 -0.52
C VAL A 77 1.60 -11.25 0.28
N ALA A 78 0.27 -11.15 0.23
CA ALA A 78 -0.63 -12.08 0.91
C ALA A 78 -0.67 -13.47 0.28
N THR A 79 -0.16 -13.64 -0.95
CA THR A 79 -0.10 -14.94 -1.63
C THR A 79 1.09 -15.80 -1.21
N THR A 80 1.94 -15.33 -0.29
CA THR A 80 3.04 -16.14 0.25
C THR A 80 2.53 -17.44 0.87
N GLU A 81 3.26 -18.54 0.68
CA GLU A 81 2.95 -19.84 1.29
C GLU A 81 3.56 -19.99 2.70
N ASP A 82 4.53 -19.14 3.06
CA ASP A 82 5.19 -19.17 4.37
C ASP A 82 4.24 -18.69 5.47
N GLU A 83 3.97 -19.55 6.46
CA GLU A 83 3.03 -19.26 7.55
C GLU A 83 3.49 -18.11 8.47
N MET A 84 4.80 -17.91 8.66
CA MET A 84 5.30 -16.77 9.43
C MET A 84 5.09 -15.46 8.67
N GLU A 85 5.34 -15.47 7.36
CA GLU A 85 5.09 -14.30 6.52
C GLU A 85 3.60 -13.98 6.41
N LYS A 86 2.73 -14.99 6.24
CA LYS A 86 1.27 -14.82 6.29
C LYS A 86 0.81 -14.17 7.58
N GLU A 87 1.36 -14.57 8.73
CA GLU A 87 0.99 -13.98 10.02
C GLU A 87 1.42 -12.50 10.12
N LYS A 88 2.57 -12.12 9.55
CA LYS A 88 2.96 -10.71 9.44
C LYS A 88 1.94 -9.92 8.61
N VAL A 89 1.54 -10.46 7.46
CA VAL A 89 0.55 -9.80 6.58
C VAL A 89 -0.81 -9.68 7.30
N ARG A 90 -1.27 -10.73 8.00
CA ARG A 90 -2.52 -10.69 8.77
C ARG A 90 -2.55 -9.56 9.80
N LYS A 91 -1.46 -9.34 10.53
CA LYS A 91 -1.34 -8.24 11.50
C LYS A 91 -1.45 -6.88 10.84
N VAL A 92 -0.86 -6.72 9.65
CA VAL A 92 -0.95 -5.48 8.88
C VAL A 92 -2.36 -5.25 8.34
N LEU A 93 -3.03 -6.31 7.87
CA LEU A 93 -4.40 -6.23 7.34
C LEU A 93 -5.41 -5.76 8.39
N ALA A 94 -5.17 -5.98 9.68
CA ALA A 94 -5.99 -5.39 10.74
C ALA A 94 -6.01 -3.84 10.68
N GLY A 95 -4.90 -3.22 10.27
CA GLY A 95 -4.81 -1.76 10.08
C GLY A 95 -5.51 -1.23 8.83
N VAL A 96 -5.90 -2.10 7.89
CA VAL A 96 -6.67 -1.73 6.69
C VAL A 96 -8.14 -1.45 7.05
N GLY A 97 -8.66 -2.10 8.10
CA GLY A 97 -10.05 -1.94 8.54
C GLY A 97 -10.41 -0.48 8.83
N GLU A 98 -9.53 0.25 9.53
CA GLU A 98 -9.75 1.68 9.85
C GLU A 98 -9.92 2.55 8.59
N TRP A 99 -9.15 2.28 7.53
CA TRP A 99 -9.30 2.99 6.27
C TRP A 99 -10.61 2.62 5.58
N PHE A 100 -10.95 1.33 5.55
CA PHE A 100 -12.13 0.85 4.86
C PHE A 100 -13.41 1.38 5.51
N GLU A 101 -13.49 1.40 6.84
CA GLU A 101 -14.61 2.00 7.58
C GLU A 101 -14.80 3.48 7.21
N LYS A 102 -13.73 4.29 7.28
CA LYS A 102 -13.77 5.71 6.88
C LYS A 102 -14.15 5.90 5.41
N TYR A 103 -13.68 5.01 4.54
CA TYR A 103 -14.04 5.05 3.12
C TYR A 103 -15.54 4.79 2.94
N MET A 104 -16.09 3.75 3.59
CA MET A 104 -17.52 3.43 3.52
C MET A 104 -18.39 4.57 4.08
N GLU A 105 -18.04 5.13 5.25
CA GLU A 105 -18.73 6.29 5.82
C GLU A 105 -18.78 7.47 4.83
N SER A 106 -17.67 7.73 4.12
CA SER A 106 -17.61 8.80 3.11
C SER A 106 -18.51 8.55 1.90
N GLN A 107 -18.76 7.28 1.55
CA GLN A 107 -19.66 6.91 0.45
C GLN A 107 -21.12 6.99 0.89
N GLU A 108 -21.45 6.58 2.11
CA GLU A 108 -22.81 6.64 2.67
C GLU A 108 -23.28 8.09 2.88
N LEU A 109 -22.35 9.00 3.22
CA LEU A 109 -22.63 10.44 3.30
C LEU A 109 -22.76 11.12 1.92
N SER A 110 -22.47 10.41 0.82
CA SER A 110 -22.65 10.92 -0.54
C SER A 110 -24.06 10.53 -1.03
N PRO A 111 -25.06 11.44 -1.04
CA PRO A 111 -26.38 11.08 -1.49
C PRO A 111 -26.29 10.72 -2.97
N SER A 112 -26.75 9.50 -3.28
CA SER A 112 -26.89 8.92 -4.60
C SER A 112 -27.13 9.98 -5.69
N ARG A 113 -26.10 10.21 -6.51
CA ARG A 113 -26.17 11.03 -7.74
C ARG A 113 -26.88 10.29 -8.88
N HIS A 114 -27.89 9.48 -8.54
CA HIS A 114 -28.74 8.70 -9.45
C HIS A 114 -30.23 8.79 -9.09
N GLY A 115 -30.66 9.90 -8.48
CA GLY A 115 -32.06 10.33 -8.47
C GLY A 115 -32.45 11.04 -9.76
N LYS A 116 -32.33 10.37 -10.92
CA LYS A 116 -32.99 10.80 -12.15
C LYS A 116 -34.03 9.76 -12.50
N ARG A 117 -35.23 9.88 -11.92
CA ARG A 117 -36.43 9.26 -12.45
C ARG A 117 -37.60 10.23 -12.33
N VAL A 118 -38.05 10.61 -13.54
CA VAL A 118 -39.29 11.29 -13.97
C VAL A 118 -39.59 12.66 -13.38
#